data_AF-A0A2V7Q7K9-F1
#
_entry.id   AF-A0A2V7Q7K9-F1
#
_cell.length_a   1.000
_cell.length_b   1.000
_cell.length_c   1.000
_cell.angle_alpha   90.00
_cell.angle_beta   90.00
_cell.angle_gamma   90.00
#
_symmetry.space_group_name_H-M   'P 1'
#
loop_
_entity.id
_entity.type
_entity.pdbx_description
1 polymer ?
#
loop_
_entity_poly.entity_id
_entity_poly.type
_entity_poly.pdbx_seq_one_letter_code
_entity_poly.pdbx_strand_id
1 'polypeptide(L)'
;MIAEPSDLEPLDDEDFPLGDGTTETEVVVVCPHCGEANELGLDPGGGPLQEYVEDCQVCCRPWRVTVRYAADGSAEVFTEALDG
;
A
#
# COMPACT_ATOMS: atom_id res chain seq x y z
N MET A 1 26.75 -1.18 -38.34
CA MET A 1 25.57 -1.95 -38.77
C MET A 1 24.65 -1.95 -37.57
N ILE A 2 23.72 -1.01 -37.55
CA ILE A 2 22.68 -0.89 -36.52
C ILE A 2 21.58 -1.86 -36.92
N ALA A 3 21.25 -2.79 -36.02
CA ALA A 3 20.21 -3.80 -36.25
C ALA A 3 18.86 -3.12 -36.49
N GLU A 4 18.08 -3.68 -37.40
CA GLU A 4 16.82 -3.12 -37.86
C GLU A 4 15.73 -3.26 -36.78
N PRO A 5 14.75 -2.33 -36.71
CA PRO A 5 13.72 -2.28 -35.65
C PRO A 5 12.68 -3.42 -35.73
N SER A 6 12.95 -4.48 -36.48
CA SER A 6 12.09 -5.66 -36.66
C SER A 6 12.41 -6.84 -35.73
N ASP A 7 13.43 -6.71 -34.87
CA ASP A 7 13.78 -7.67 -33.80
C ASP A 7 13.13 -7.33 -32.45
N LEU A 8 12.22 -6.34 -32.42
CA LEU A 8 11.39 -6.09 -31.25
C LEU A 8 10.17 -7.00 -31.34
N GLU A 9 10.29 -8.22 -30.83
CA GLU A 9 9.13 -9.02 -30.46
C GLU A 9 8.26 -8.12 -29.54
N PRO A 10 7.01 -7.80 -29.90
CA PRO A 10 6.11 -7.17 -28.95
C PRO A 10 6.05 -8.12 -27.77
N LEU A 11 6.37 -7.64 -26.57
CA LEU A 11 6.16 -8.44 -25.38
C LEU A 11 4.65 -8.70 -25.34
N ASP A 12 4.24 -9.91 -25.72
CA ASP A 12 2.86 -10.36 -25.54
C ASP A 12 2.61 -10.29 -24.03
N ASP A 13 1.80 -9.31 -23.61
CA ASP A 13 1.39 -9.07 -22.22
C ASP A 13 0.64 -10.27 -21.60
N GLU A 14 0.51 -11.38 -22.34
CA GLU A 14 -0.24 -12.59 -22.01
C GLU A 14 0.65 -13.74 -21.45
N ASP A 15 1.99 -13.66 -21.52
CA ASP A 15 2.92 -14.69 -20.96
C ASP A 15 3.51 -14.31 -19.58
N PHE A 16 3.10 -13.16 -19.03
CA PHE A 16 3.29 -12.87 -17.60
C PHE A 16 2.00 -13.28 -16.88
N PRO A 17 1.86 -14.54 -16.42
CA PRO A 17 0.74 -14.88 -15.56
C PRO A 17 0.76 -13.93 -14.37
N LEU A 18 -0.30 -13.15 -14.20
CA LEU A 18 -0.56 -12.31 -13.01
C LEU A 18 -0.75 -13.21 -11.77
N GLY A 19 0.29 -13.91 -11.36
CA GLY A 19 0.57 -14.08 -9.95
C GLY A 19 1.47 -12.90 -9.60
N ASP A 20 0.91 -11.70 -9.54
CA ASP A 20 1.72 -10.47 -9.55
C ASP A 20 2.59 -10.31 -8.30
N GLY A 21 2.34 -11.08 -7.23
CA GLY A 21 3.16 -11.04 -6.02
C GLY A 21 3.24 -9.62 -5.44
N THR A 22 2.27 -8.77 -5.80
CA THR A 22 2.22 -7.38 -5.35
C THR A 22 1.57 -7.38 -4.00
N THR A 23 2.38 -7.27 -2.97
CA THR A 23 1.91 -6.92 -1.64
C THR A 23 1.06 -5.64 -1.73
N GLU A 24 -0.04 -5.56 -0.97
CA GLU A 24 -0.91 -4.38 -0.97
C GLU A 24 -0.13 -3.12 -0.53
N THR A 25 -0.25 -2.02 -1.26
CA THR A 25 0.53 -0.79 -1.02
C THR A 25 -0.33 0.44 -0.68
N GLU A 26 -1.65 0.28 -0.60
CA GLU A 26 -2.57 1.40 -0.38
C GLU A 26 -3.88 0.91 0.25
N VAL A 27 -4.48 1.74 1.10
CA VAL A 27 -5.73 1.42 1.81
C VAL A 27 -6.53 2.69 2.10
N VAL A 28 -7.84 2.55 2.23
CA VAL A 28 -8.70 3.61 2.77
C VAL A 28 -9.14 3.25 4.19
N VAL A 29 -8.88 4.14 5.14
CA VAL A 29 -9.28 3.98 6.55
C VAL A 29 -10.11 5.16 7.02
N VAL A 30 -10.90 4.95 8.07
CA VAL A 30 -11.78 5.99 8.64
C VAL A 30 -11.13 6.60 9.88
N CYS A 31 -11.05 7.93 9.91
CA CYS A 31 -10.51 8.68 11.04
C CYS A 31 -11.27 8.40 12.35
N PRO A 32 -10.61 7.94 13.42
CA PRO A 32 -11.25 7.69 14.71
C PRO A 32 -11.61 8.99 15.44
N HIS A 33 -11.11 10.14 14.98
CA HIS A 33 -11.42 11.45 15.53
C HIS A 33 -12.63 12.12 14.84
N CYS A 34 -12.60 12.26 13.52
CA CYS A 34 -13.64 13.00 12.78
C CYS A 34 -14.55 12.12 11.92
N GLY A 35 -14.22 10.84 11.72
CA GLY A 35 -15.00 9.92 10.89
C GLY A 35 -14.80 10.05 9.38
N GLU A 36 -13.86 10.87 8.92
CA GLU A 36 -13.58 11.05 7.48
C GLU A 36 -12.70 9.92 6.92
N ALA A 37 -12.87 9.60 5.65
CA ALA A 37 -12.05 8.60 4.97
C ALA A 37 -10.71 9.21 4.52
N ASN A 38 -9.61 8.52 4.80
CA ASN A 38 -8.27 8.88 4.34
C ASN A 38 -7.65 7.73 3.54
N GLU A 39 -7.00 8.06 2.43
CA GLU A 39 -6.13 7.15 1.67
C GLU A 39 -4.72 7.13 2.29
N LEU A 40 -4.24 5.95 2.66
CA LEU A 40 -2.90 5.74 3.23
C LEU A 40 -2.06 4.88 2.29
N GLY A 41 -0.78 5.25 2.13
CA GLY A 41 0.22 4.39 1.50
C GLY A 41 0.81 3.39 2.49
N LEU A 42 1.00 2.15 2.06
CA LEU A 42 1.59 1.07 2.84
C LEU A 42 2.95 0.69 2.24
N ASP A 43 3.95 0.42 3.09
CA ASP A 43 5.29 -0.02 2.67
C ASP A 43 5.56 -1.48 3.08
N PRO A 44 5.44 -2.45 2.17
CA PRO A 44 5.80 -3.85 2.42
C PRO A 44 7.23 -4.07 2.92
N GLY A 45 8.16 -3.16 2.60
CA GLY A 45 9.57 -3.24 2.97
C GLY A 45 9.83 -3.02 4.47
N GLY A 46 8.87 -2.46 5.20
CA GLY A 46 8.97 -2.20 6.64
C GLY A 46 8.88 -3.45 7.54
N GLY A 47 8.57 -4.62 6.98
CA GLY A 47 8.42 -5.88 7.70
C GLY A 47 6.95 -6.30 7.94
N PRO A 48 6.72 -7.48 8.55
CA PRO A 48 5.39 -8.08 8.64
C PRO A 48 4.45 -7.39 9.65
N LEU A 49 4.98 -6.61 10.58
CA LEU A 49 4.23 -5.80 11.54
C LEU A 49 4.88 -4.42 11.61
N GLN A 50 4.08 -3.39 11.38
CA GLN A 50 4.54 -2.01 11.34
C GLN A 50 3.59 -1.14 12.16
N GLU A 51 4.16 -0.19 12.89
CA GLU A 51 3.41 0.78 13.70
C GLU A 51 3.99 2.16 13.46
N TYR A 52 3.15 3.10 13.05
CA TYR A 52 3.55 4.48 12.83
C TYR A 52 2.44 5.45 13.25
N VAL A 53 2.82 6.72 13.38
CA VAL A 53 1.88 7.81 13.65
C VAL A 53 1.72 8.61 12.37
N GLU A 54 0.47 8.92 12.05
CA GLU A 54 0.11 9.78 10.95
C GLU A 54 -0.87 10.85 11.45
N ASP A 55 -1.09 11.90 10.68
CA ASP A 55 -2.11 12.91 10.96
C ASP A 55 -3.27 12.77 9.97
N CYS A 56 -4.50 12.92 10.48
CA CYS A 56 -5.65 12.93 9.60
C CYS A 56 -5.58 14.12 8.61
N GLN A 57 -5.71 13.84 7.30
CA GLN A 57 -5.67 14.85 6.23
C GLN A 57 -6.80 15.90 6.32
N VAL A 58 -7.83 15.65 7.13
CA VAL A 58 -9.00 16.53 7.28
C VAL A 58 -9.02 17.28 8.61
N CYS A 59 -8.83 16.60 9.74
CA CYS A 59 -8.88 17.23 11.07
C CYS A 59 -7.52 17.47 11.72
N CYS A 60 -6.42 17.07 11.08
CA CYS A 60 -5.04 17.27 11.54
C CYS A 60 -4.75 16.72 12.95
N ARG A 61 -5.50 15.70 13.38
CA ARG A 61 -5.27 15.03 14.67
C ARG A 61 -4.46 13.75 14.46
N PRO A 62 -3.51 13.45 15.37
CA PRO A 62 -2.67 12.27 15.25
C PRO A 62 -3.45 10.99 15.56
N TRP A 63 -3.12 9.94 14.84
CA TRP A 63 -3.58 8.57 15.07
C TRP A 63 -2.43 7.58 14.92
N ARG A 64 -2.53 6.45 15.61
CA ARG A 64 -1.64 5.32 15.40
C ARG A 64 -2.23 4.44 14.31
N VAL A 65 -1.39 4.06 13.36
CA VAL A 65 -1.69 3.10 12.31
C VAL A 65 -0.84 1.86 12.55
N THR A 66 -1.47 0.69 12.58
CA THR A 66 -0.82 -0.61 12.68
C THR A 66 -1.13 -1.40 11.43
N VAL A 67 -0.09 -1.86 10.74
CA VAL A 67 -0.20 -2.64 9.50
C VAL A 67 0.40 -4.03 9.75
N ARG A 68 -0.35 -5.07 9.41
CA ARG A 68 0.11 -6.46 9.44
C ARG A 68 0.03 -7.06 8.04
N TYR A 69 1.17 -7.50 7.53
CA TYR A 69 1.23 -8.23 6.26
C TYR A 69 1.18 -9.74 6.48
N ALA A 70 0.32 -10.42 5.72
CA ALA A 70 0.30 -11.86 5.63
C ALA A 70 1.29 -12.37 4.57
N ALA A 71 1.55 -13.68 4.57
CA ALA A 71 2.51 -14.30 3.65
C ALA A 71 2.07 -14.27 2.18
N ASP A 72 0.79 -14.02 1.91
CA ASP A 72 0.23 -13.86 0.56
C ASP A 72 0.30 -12.40 0.05
N GLY A 73 0.81 -11.47 0.86
CA GLY A 73 0.91 -10.06 0.52
C GLY A 73 -0.30 -9.21 0.92
N SER A 74 -1.33 -9.79 1.52
CA SER A 74 -2.46 -9.01 2.06
C SER A 74 -2.07 -8.22 3.31
N ALA A 75 -2.66 -7.04 3.47
CA ALA A 75 -2.45 -6.10 4.56
C ALA A 75 -3.71 -5.97 5.41
N GLU A 76 -3.57 -6.19 6.71
CA GLU A 76 -4.59 -5.84 7.70
C GLU A 76 -4.18 -4.55 8.40
N VAL A 77 -5.08 -3.55 8.39
CA VAL A 77 -4.79 -2.22 8.94
C VAL A 77 -5.74 -1.90 10.09
N PHE A 78 -5.17 -1.47 11.21
CA PHE A 78 -5.88 -1.02 12.40
C PHE A 78 -5.50 0.43 12.70
N THR A 79 -6.49 1.23 13.11
CA THR A 79 -6.29 2.64 13.44
C THR A 79 -6.82 2.96 14.83
N GLU A 80 -6.03 3.69 15.62
CA GLU A 80 -6.39 4.09 16.97
C GLU A 80 -6.17 5.59 17.16
N ALA A 81 -7.13 6.26 17.80
CA ALA A 81 -6.96 7.67 18.17
C ALA A 81 -5.80 7.81 19.15
N LEU A 82 -4.89 8.76 18.88
CA LEU A 82 -3.88 9.18 19.85
C LEU A 82 -4.36 10.47 20.50
N ASP A 83 -4.83 10.33 21.73
CA ASP A 83 -5.02 11.46 22.63
C ASP A 83 -3.66 11.78 23.26
N GLY A 84 -2.97 12.76 22.68
CA GLY A 84 -1.72 13.32 23.20
C GLY A 84 -1.90 14.21 24.43
#